data_AF-A0A537GMA3-F1
#
_entry.id   AF-A0A537GMA3-F1
#
_cell.length_a   1.000
_cell.length_b   1.000
_cell.length_c   1.000
_cell.angle_alpha   90.00
_cell.angle_beta   90.00
_cell.angle_gamma   90.00
#
_symmetry.space_group_name_H-M   'P 1'
#
loop_
_entity.id
_entity.type
_entity.pdbx_description
1 polymer ?
#
loop_
_entity_poly.entity_id
_entity_poly.type
_entity_poly.pdbx_seq_one_letter_code
_entity_poly.pdbx_strand_id
1 'polypeptide(L)' 'SYRLVAEDLDKTKKNSIVMHPLPRVDEVDPSVDSTPHAKYFQQVGNGVVLRMGLLGLVLGAL' A
#
# COMPACT_ATOMS: atom_id res chain seq x y z
N SER A 1 -8.98 -19.48 5.04
CA SER A 1 -8.33 -18.83 3.88
C SER A 1 -8.28 -17.35 4.16
N TYR A 2 -7.14 -16.68 3.96
CA TYR A 2 -6.93 -15.26 4.28
C TYR A 2 -6.85 -14.46 2.97
N ARG A 3 -8.02 -14.13 2.41
CA ARG A 3 -8.18 -13.25 1.23
C ARG A 3 -9.04 -12.07 1.65
N LEU A 4 -8.58 -10.86 1.33
CA LEU A 4 -9.30 -9.62 1.60
C LEU A 4 -10.14 -9.22 0.38
N VAL A 5 -11.44 -9.02 0.58
CA VAL A 5 -12.38 -8.50 -0.43
C VAL A 5 -12.95 -7.15 -0.01
N ALA A 6 -13.56 -6.41 -0.94
CA ALA A 6 -14.10 -5.08 -0.67
C ALA A 6 -15.14 -5.09 0.48
N GLU A 7 -15.96 -6.14 0.59
CA GLU A 7 -17.01 -6.28 1.60
C GLU A 7 -16.45 -6.40 3.03
N ASP A 8 -15.21 -6.90 3.18
CA ASP A 8 -14.56 -6.97 4.49
C ASP A 8 -14.26 -5.58 5.06
N LEU A 9 -14.16 -4.57 4.18
CA LEU A 9 -13.82 -3.20 4.53
C LEU A 9 -15.02 -2.40 5.04
N ASP A 10 -16.25 -2.85 4.81
CA ASP A 10 -17.48 -2.14 5.23
C ASP A 10 -17.56 -1.93 6.75
N LYS A 11 -16.98 -2.85 7.53
CA LYS A 11 -16.95 -2.80 9.00
C LYS A 11 -15.72 -2.10 9.56
N THR A 12 -14.81 -1.67 8.69
CA THR A 12 -13.56 -1.04 9.13
C THR A 12 -13.74 0.45 9.42
N LYS A 13 -12.75 1.05 10.08
CA LYS A 13 -12.76 2.50 10.31
C LYS A 13 -12.70 3.20 8.96
N LYS A 14 -13.51 4.25 8.78
CA LYS A 14 -13.54 5.06 7.55
C LYS A 14 -12.16 5.54 7.08
N ASN A 15 -11.25 5.82 8.01
CA ASN A 15 -9.89 6.30 7.73
C ASN A 15 -8.82 5.20 7.81
N SER A 16 -9.22 3.93 7.88
CA SER A 16 -8.26 2.82 7.82
C SER A 16 -7.72 2.66 6.41
N ILE A 17 -6.52 2.09 6.30
CA ILE A 17 -5.85 1.87 5.01
C ILE A 17 -5.37 0.43 4.91
N VAL A 18 -5.36 -0.08 3.69
CA VAL A 18 -4.82 -1.38 3.31
C VAL A 18 -3.47 -1.17 2.63
N MET A 19 -2.45 -1.84 3.17
CA MET A 19 -1.08 -1.82 2.68
C MET A 19 -0.68 -3.22 2.22
N HIS A 20 0.18 -3.29 1.21
CA HIS A 20 0.68 -4.55 0.66
C HIS A 20 1.99 -4.28 -0.10
N PRO A 21 3.09 -5.01 0.17
CA PRO A 21 4.39 -4.71 -0.43
C PRO A 21 4.46 -5.00 -1.94
N LEU A 22 3.48 -5.73 -2.50
CA LEU A 22 3.45 -6.22 -3.88
C LEU A 22 4.67 -7.13 -4.25
N PRO A 23 4.58 -7.97 -5.29
CA PRO A 23 3.38 -8.28 -6.08
C PRO A 23 2.33 -8.99 -5.22
N ARG A 24 1.06 -8.76 -5.53
CA ARG A 24 -0.04 -9.54 -4.94
C ARG A 24 -0.41 -10.72 -5.83
N VAL A 25 -0.87 -11.82 -5.24
CA VAL A 25 -1.29 -13.02 -5.98
C VAL A 25 -2.80 -13.19 -5.88
N ASP A 26 -3.28 -13.59 -4.71
CA ASP A 26 -4.69 -13.93 -4.46
C ASP A 26 -5.16 -13.50 -3.07
N GLU A 27 -4.26 -12.98 -2.24
CA GLU A 27 -4.50 -12.55 -0.88
C GLU A 27 -5.23 -11.20 -0.78
N VAL A 28 -5.18 -10.36 -1.84
CA VAL A 28 -5.98 -9.12 -1.96
C VAL A 28 -6.75 -9.16 -3.27
N ASP A 29 -8.08 -9.17 -3.17
CA ASP A 29 -8.96 -9.17 -4.33
C ASP A 29 -8.90 -7.81 -5.07
N PRO A 30 -8.93 -7.79 -6.42
CA PRO A 30 -8.97 -6.55 -7.19
C PRO A 30 -10.14 -5.61 -6.85
N SER A 31 -11.26 -6.13 -6.32
CA SER A 31 -12.37 -5.29 -5.81
C SER A 31 -11.92 -4.27 -4.78
N VAL A 32 -10.89 -4.57 -4.00
CA VAL A 32 -10.32 -3.67 -2.98
C VAL A 32 -9.70 -2.42 -3.62
N ASP A 33 -9.23 -2.48 -4.87
CA ASP A 33 -8.58 -1.36 -5.56
C ASP A 33 -9.47 -0.12 -5.70
N SER A 34 -10.77 -0.34 -5.85
CA SER A 34 -11.75 0.74 -6.03
C SER A 34 -12.14 1.38 -4.70
N THR A 35 -11.72 0.80 -3.57
CA THR A 35 -12.07 1.31 -2.25
C THR A 35 -11.14 2.46 -1.83
N PRO A 36 -11.61 3.42 -1.02
CA PRO A 36 -10.75 4.49 -0.50
C PRO A 36 -9.64 3.97 0.42
N HIS A 37 -9.76 2.72 0.89
CA HIS A 37 -8.80 2.06 1.78
C HIS A 37 -7.55 1.59 1.05
N ALA A 38 -7.58 1.36 -0.27
CA ALA A 38 -6.41 0.87 -1.01
C ALA A 38 -5.28 1.92 -1.08
N LYS A 39 -4.16 1.64 -0.41
CA LYS A 39 -2.97 2.53 -0.38
C LYS A 39 -1.68 1.87 -0.84
N TYR A 40 -1.68 0.59 -1.18
CA TYR A 40 -0.49 -0.13 -1.67
C TYR A 40 0.11 0.45 -2.96
N PHE A 41 -0.69 1.05 -3.86
CA PHE A 41 -0.11 1.75 -5.03
C PHE A 41 0.63 3.03 -4.65
N GLN A 42 0.05 3.82 -3.73
CA GLN A 42 0.70 5.01 -3.18
C GLN A 42 1.97 4.64 -2.41
N GLN A 43 1.94 3.53 -1.66
CA GLN A 43 3.09 2.95 -0.97
C GLN A 43 4.25 2.67 -1.93
N VAL A 44 4.01 2.06 -3.10
CA VAL A 44 5.08 1.82 -4.09
C VAL A 44 5.68 3.13 -4.59
N GLY A 45 4.84 4.13 -4.90
CA GLY A 45 5.31 5.46 -5.29
C GLY A 45 6.19 6.12 -4.22
N ASN A 46 5.77 6.06 -2.95
CA ASN A 46 6.54 6.57 -1.81
C ASN A 46 7.90 5.88 -1.68
N GLY A 47 8.02 4.63 -2.13
CA GLY A 47 9.28 3.90 -2.15
C GLY A 47 10.36 4.52 -3.04
N VAL A 48 10.02 5.32 -4.05
CA VAL A 48 11.00 6.04 -4.88
C VAL A 48 11.61 7.19 -4.08
N VAL A 49 10.77 8.07 -3.55
CA VAL A 49 11.20 9.24 -2.78
C VAL A 49 11.95 8.84 -1.51
N LEU A 50 11.48 7.79 -0.82
CA LEU A 50 12.17 7.23 0.35
C LEU A 50 13.59 6.78 0.00
N ARG A 51 13.77 6.06 -1.10
CA ARG A 51 15.09 5.58 -1.54
C ARG A 51 15.98 6.73 -2.00
N MET A 52 15.44 7.74 -2.70
CA MET A 52 16.19 8.94 -3.06
C MET A 52 16.72 9.66 -1.80
N GLY A 53 15.86 9.87 -0.80
CA GLY A 53 16.26 10.47 0.48
C GLY A 53 17.31 9.65 1.21
N LEU A 54 17.13 8.33 1.29
CA LEU A 54 18.09 7.43 1.91
C LEU A 54 19.46 7.47 1.20
N LEU A 55 19.47 7.44 -0.13
CA LEU A 55 20.70 7.54 -0.92
C LEU A 55 21.38 8.91 -0.73
N GLY A 56 20.61 10.00 -0.69
CA GLY A 56 21.15 11.34 -0.43
C GLY A 56 21.83 11.44 0.94
N LEU A 57 21.21 10.88 1.99
CA LEU A 57 21.80 10.83 3.33
C LEU A 57 23.07 9.97 3.37
N VAL A 58 23.06 8.80 2.74
CA VAL A 58 24.21 7.88 2.73
C VAL A 58 25.39 8.45 1.94
N LEU A 59 25.13 9.19 0.85
CA LEU A 59 26.15 9.76 -0.01
C LEU A 59 26.58 11.19 0.40
N GLY A 60 25.98 11.77 1.45
CA GLY A 60 26.28 13.13 1.91
C GLY A 60 25.82 14.24 0.95
N ALA A 61 24.77 13.98 0.17
CA ALA A 61 24.17 14.92 -0.78
C ALA A 61 22.91 15.61 -0.24
N LEU A 62 22.55 15.33 1.01
CA LEU A 62 21.48 15.93 1.80
C LEU A 62 22.00 16.30 3.19
#